data_AF-A0A3N5WTQ8-F1
#
_entry.id   AF-A0A3N5WTQ8-F1
#
_cell.length_a   1.000
_cell.length_b   1.000
_cell.length_c   1.000
_cell.angle_alpha   90.00
_cell.angle_beta   90.00
_cell.angle_gamma   90.00
#
_symmetry.space_group_name_H-M   'P 1'
#
loop_
_entity.id
_entity.type
_entity.pdbx_description
1 polymer ?
#
loop_
_entity_poly.entity_id
_entity_poly.type
_entity_poly.pdbx_seq_one_letter_code
_entity_poly.pdbx_strand_id
1 'polypeptide(L)' 'MPARNVLNQIKDKFEPSILRVDIPSDNRLYLYVTPGVVLDLCSYVFRDLDARYVISIGIDDRPYS' A
#
# COMPACT_ATOMS: atom_id res chain seq x y z
N MET A 1 -14.07 -1.05 -5.35
CA MET A 1 -13.62 -2.46 -5.40
C MET A 1 -13.40 -2.95 -3.98
N PRO A 2 -13.77 -4.19 -3.61
CA PRO A 2 -13.47 -4.73 -2.28
C PRO A 2 -11.96 -4.78 -2.02
N ALA A 3 -11.55 -4.49 -0.77
CA ALA A 3 -10.15 -4.45 -0.35
C ALA A 3 -9.41 -5.76 -0.65
N ARG A 4 -10.08 -6.91 -0.51
CA ARG A 4 -9.51 -8.23 -0.83
C ARG A 4 -9.17 -8.40 -2.32
N ASN A 5 -9.97 -7.82 -3.22
CA ASN A 5 -9.70 -7.91 -4.65
C ASN A 5 -8.48 -7.08 -5.03
N VAL A 6 -8.38 -5.86 -4.46
CA VAL A 6 -7.22 -4.99 -4.63
C VAL A 6 -5.96 -5.66 -4.07
N LEU A 7 -6.07 -6.27 -2.88
CA LEU A 7 -4.97 -7.02 -2.28
C LEU A 7 -4.48 -8.12 -3.23
N ASN A 8 -5.36 -8.99 -3.73
CA ASN A 8 -4.96 -10.07 -4.63
C ASN A 8 -4.20 -9.56 -5.86
N GLN A 9 -4.67 -8.48 -6.49
CA GLN A 9 -3.99 -7.85 -7.63
C GLN A 9 -2.60 -7.31 -7.29
N ILE A 10 -2.44 -6.72 -6.11
CA ILE A 10 -1.14 -6.24 -5.63
C ILE A 10 -0.21 -7.43 -5.31
N LYS A 11 -0.73 -8.49 -4.69
CA LYS A 11 0.03 -9.70 -4.36
C LYS A 11 0.63 -10.36 -5.59
N ASP A 12 -0.12 -10.43 -6.69
CA ASP A 12 0.35 -11.03 -7.95
C ASP A 12 1.66 -10.41 -8.46
N LYS A 13 1.94 -9.14 -8.12
CA LYS A 13 3.14 -8.42 -8.56
C LYS A 13 4.15 -8.16 -7.45
N PHE A 14 3.70 -7.98 -6.21
CA PHE A 14 4.51 -7.41 -5.13
C PHE A 14 4.57 -8.27 -3.86
N GLU A 15 4.04 -9.50 -3.85
CA GLU A 15 4.02 -10.38 -2.66
C GLU A 15 5.34 -10.40 -1.87
N PRO A 16 6.53 -10.54 -2.49
CA PRO A 16 7.79 -10.62 -1.75
C PRO A 16 8.17 -9.33 -1.00
N SER A 17 7.57 -8.20 -1.36
CA SER A 17 7.85 -6.89 -0.77
C SER A 17 6.83 -6.46 0.29
N ILE A 18 5.78 -7.25 0.51
CA ILE A 18 4.75 -6.98 1.52
C ILE A 18 5.19 -7.59 2.87
N LEU A 19 5.35 -6.72 3.86
CA LEU A 19 5.76 -7.08 5.22
C LEU A 19 4.54 -7.35 6.12
N ARG A 20 3.45 -6.60 5.92
CA ARG A 20 2.20 -6.75 6.68
C ARG A 20 1.01 -6.29 5.86
N VAL A 21 -0.13 -6.94 6.09
CA VAL A 21 -1.42 -6.60 5.50
C VAL A 21 -2.44 -6.44 6.61
N ASP A 22 -3.14 -5.31 6.63
CA ASP A 22 -4.29 -5.08 7.51
C ASP A 22 -5.52 -4.70 6.66
N ILE A 23 -6.65 -5.37 6.90
CA ILE A 23 -7.94 -5.07 6.24
C ILE A 23 -8.95 -4.68 7.32
N PRO A 24 -8.96 -3.40 7.75
CA PRO A 24 -9.84 -2.96 8.83
C PRO A 24 -11.32 -2.89 8.42
N SER A 25 -11.63 -2.82 7.13
CA SER A 25 -13.00 -2.88 6.59
C SER A 25 -13.00 -3.35 5.14
N ASP A 26 -14.16 -3.71 4.61
CA ASP A 26 -14.31 -4.22 3.23
C ASP A 26 -13.79 -3.27 2.14
N ASN A 27 -13.63 -1.99 2.45
CA ASN A 27 -13.17 -0.94 1.55
C ASN A 27 -11.86 -0.26 1.98
N ARG A 28 -11.14 -0.81 2.97
CA ARG A 28 -9.86 -0.27 3.44
C ARG A 28 -8.81 -1.36 3.50
N LEU A 29 -7.63 -1.04 2.97
CA LEU A 29 -6.46 -1.90 2.93
C LEU A 29 -5.25 -1.08 3.37
N TYR A 30 -4.51 -1.57 4.35
CA TYR A 30 -3.19 -1.05 4.70
C TYR A 30 -2.12 -2.09 4.36
N LEU A 31 -1.07 -1.63 3.71
CA LEU A 31 0.08 -2.43 3.34
C LEU A 31 1.33 -1.82 3.95
N TYR A 32 2.08 -2.63 4.68
CA TYR A 32 3.46 -2.31 5.05
C TYR A 32 4.37 -3.00 4.05
N VAL A 33 5.26 -2.24 3.43
CA VAL A 33 6.10 -2.73 2.35
C VAL A 33 7.56 -2.34 2.56
N THR A 34 8.46 -3.02 1.88
CA THR A 34 9.89 -2.66 1.91
C THR A 34 10.12 -1.27 1.28
N PRO A 35 11.11 -0.48 1.75
CA PRO A 35 11.29 0.89 1.27
C PRO A 35 11.56 1.01 -0.23
N GLY A 36 12.23 0.03 -0.83
CA GLY A 36 12.62 0.05 -2.24
C GLY A 36 11.45 -0.09 -3.23
N VAL A 37 10.29 -0.58 -2.79
CA VAL A 37 9.16 -0.89 -3.69
C VAL A 37 8.15 0.25 -3.82
N VAL A 38 8.26 1.30 -2.99
CA VAL A 38 7.22 2.33 -2.85
C VAL A 38 6.90 2.99 -4.18
N LEU A 39 7.92 3.36 -4.97
CA LEU A 39 7.72 4.02 -6.26
C LEU A 39 6.98 3.12 -7.27
N ASP A 40 7.39 1.86 -7.37
CA ASP A 40 6.81 0.88 -8.31
C ASP A 40 5.38 0.52 -7.91
N LEU A 41 5.15 0.31 -6.61
CA LEU A 41 3.84 0.01 -6.06
C LEU A 41 2.88 1.19 -6.24
N CYS A 42 3.30 2.42 -5.93
CA CYS A 42 2.51 3.61 -6.18
C CYS A 42 2.22 3.80 -7.67
N SER A 43 3.20 3.56 -8.54
CA SER A 43 3.00 3.65 -9.99
C SER A 43 1.92 2.67 -10.47
N TYR A 44 1.98 1.42 -10.03
CA TYR A 44 0.97 0.41 -10.34
C TYR A 44 -0.41 0.80 -9.82
N VAL A 45 -0.50 1.20 -8.55
CA VAL A 45 -1.77 1.58 -7.91
C VAL A 45 -2.42 2.76 -8.62
N PHE A 46 -1.66 3.81 -8.95
CA PHE A 46 -2.25 5.02 -9.54
C PHE A 46 -2.49 4.91 -11.05
N ARG A 47 -1.68 4.15 -11.78
CA ARG A 47 -1.80 4.06 -13.26
C ARG A 47 -2.59 2.85 -13.72
N ASP A 48 -2.31 1.67 -13.16
CA ASP A 48 -2.92 0.42 -13.62
C ASP A 48 -4.23 0.11 -12.88
N LEU A 49 -4.31 0.46 -11.59
CA LEU A 49 -5.55 0.29 -10.80
C LEU A 49 -6.45 1.53 -10.80
N ASP A 50 -6.08 2.57 -11.56
CA ASP A 50 -6.82 3.83 -11.71
C ASP A 50 -7.16 4.50 -10.36
N ALA A 51 -6.26 4.37 -9.38
CA ALA A 51 -6.43 5.01 -8.08
C ALA A 51 -6.05 6.50 -8.14
N ARG A 52 -6.61 7.28 -7.22
CA ARG A 52 -6.27 8.70 -7.05
C ARG A 52 -5.47 8.91 -5.78
N TYR A 53 -4.42 9.71 -5.89
CA TYR A 53 -3.66 10.17 -4.75
C TYR A 53 -4.44 11.21 -3.96
N VAL A 54 -4.54 11.02 -2.64
CA VAL A 54 -5.27 11.93 -1.74
C VAL A 54 -4.30 12.73 -0.88
N ILE A 55 -3.48 12.05 -0.08
CA ILE A 55 -2.52 12.67 0.84
C ILE A 55 -1.35 11.73 1.14
N SER A 56 -0.24 12.31 1.62
CA SER A 56 0.85 11.63 2.30
C SER A 56 0.93 12.12 3.74
N ILE A 57 1.23 11.22 4.67
CA ILE A 57 1.45 11.55 6.07
C ILE A 57 2.84 11.01 6.44
N GLY A 58 3.70 11.88 6.98
CA GLY A 58 4.96 11.50 7.61
C GLY A 58 4.78 11.46 9.12
N ILE A 59 5.42 10.49 9.76
CA ILE A 59 5.49 10.39 11.22
C ILE A 59 6.98 10.46 11.58
N ASP A 60 7.31 11.33 12.53
CA ASP A 60 8.59 11.32 13.20
C ASP A 60 8.48 10.39 14.41
N ASP A 61 9.15 9.25 14.35
CA ASP A 61 9.13 8.22 15.39
C ASP A 61 10.37 8.27 16.30
N ARG A 62 11.17 9.34 16.21
CA ARG A 62 12.33 9.53 17.09
C ARG A 62 11.89 9.64 18.55
N PRO A 63 12.62 8.99 19.49
CA PRO A 63 12.24 8.98 20.90
C PRO A 63 12.43 10.33 21.63
N TYR A 64 13.21 11.25 21.05
CA TYR A 64 13.47 12.58 21.59
C TYR A 64 13.79 13.56 20.45
N SER A 65 13.68 14.86 20.74
CA SER A 65 13.90 15.98 19.80
C SER A 65 15.31 16.54 19.84
#